data_AF-X1RZT9-F1
#
_entry.id   AF-X1RZT9-F1
#
_cell.length_a   1.000
_cell.length_b   1.000
_cell.length_c   1.000
_cell.angle_alpha   90.00
_cell.angle_beta   90.00
_cell.angle_gamma   90.00
#
_symmetry.space_group_name_H-M   'P 1'
#
loop_
_entity.id
_entity.type
_entity.pdbx_description
1 polymer ?
#
loop_
_entity_poly.entity_id
_entity_poly.type
_entity_poly.pdbx_seq_one_letter_code
_entity_poly.pdbx_strand_id
1 'polypeptide(L)'
;YGPPGNGKTSIARAIGSILLEEDMYIPHAIDIDGQIVKMYDTVNHVLSPEEDATDSGTGSMKTGSKRDPRWVKIRRPFVVVGGELTMAGLDLVFDDVNKFYEAPFQVKANGGVFLVDDFGRQQVRPRDLLNRWIVPLENRIDYLTLHTGRKVEVPFDVLVVFSTNLPPRDLVDEAFLRRLRHKIEIGDPSYESYRKIFKLVAEDKGIDYSDKGLAYMLQEWYIKRNRKLRASHPRDICDQILDISRYLNLEPEMSKDLLDRAAEAYFVEL
;
A
#
# COMPACT_ATOMS: atom_id res chain seq x y z
N TYR A 1 -3.94 -12.55 2.17
CA TYR A 1 -3.03 -13.27 3.10
C TYR A 1 -2.23 -14.29 2.32
N GLY A 2 -1.14 -14.82 2.87
CA GLY A 2 -0.35 -15.88 2.22
C GLY A 2 1.15 -15.71 2.44
N PRO A 3 2.00 -16.62 1.91
CA PRO A 3 3.44 -16.61 2.15
C PRO A 3 4.12 -15.27 1.80
N PRO A 4 5.22 -14.90 2.48
CA PRO A 4 5.99 -13.71 2.13
C PRO A 4 6.58 -13.82 0.73
N GLY A 5 6.83 -12.68 0.08
CA GLY A 5 7.45 -12.63 -1.25
C GLY A 5 6.51 -12.87 -2.42
N ASN A 6 5.19 -13.02 -2.23
CA ASN A 6 4.23 -13.21 -3.33
C ASN A 6 3.46 -11.95 -3.76
N GLY A 7 3.94 -10.76 -3.39
CA GLY A 7 3.40 -9.50 -3.92
C GLY A 7 2.05 -9.07 -3.34
N LYS A 8 1.70 -9.47 -2.10
CA LYS A 8 0.45 -9.07 -1.42
C LYS A 8 0.25 -7.56 -1.42
N THR A 9 1.27 -6.82 -1.00
CA THR A 9 1.27 -5.36 -0.97
C THR A 9 1.16 -4.77 -2.37
N SER A 10 1.85 -5.35 -3.36
CA SER A 10 1.79 -4.91 -4.76
C SER A 10 0.39 -5.08 -5.35
N ILE A 11 -0.27 -6.22 -5.07
CA ILE A 11 -1.65 -6.47 -5.48
C ILE A 11 -2.61 -5.50 -4.80
N ALA A 12 -2.44 -5.25 -3.49
CA ALA A 12 -3.27 -4.28 -2.77
C ALA A 12 -3.12 -2.85 -3.32
N ARG A 13 -1.90 -2.45 -3.68
CA ARG A 13 -1.62 -1.17 -4.36
C ARG A 13 -2.25 -1.11 -5.75
N ALA A 14 -2.17 -2.19 -6.53
CA ALA A 14 -2.78 -2.26 -7.86
C ALA A 14 -4.32 -2.16 -7.80
N ILE A 15 -4.94 -2.81 -6.80
CA ILE A 15 -6.38 -2.65 -6.54
C ILE A 15 -6.70 -1.18 -6.23
N GLY A 16 -5.89 -0.54 -5.39
CA GLY A 16 -6.02 0.89 -5.12
C GLY A 16 -5.91 1.74 -6.38
N SER A 17 -4.88 1.55 -7.21
CA SER A 17 -4.71 2.37 -8.41
C SER A 17 -5.86 2.23 -9.40
N ILE A 18 -6.45 1.03 -9.53
CA ILE A 18 -7.60 0.80 -10.43
C ILE A 18 -8.88 1.43 -9.87
N LEU A 19 -9.08 1.40 -8.55
CA LEU A 19 -10.28 1.94 -7.91
C LEU A 19 -10.23 3.46 -7.72
N LEU A 20 -9.04 4.06 -7.75
CA LEU A 20 -8.79 5.44 -7.33
C LEU A 20 -8.30 6.35 -8.47
N GLU A 21 -8.83 6.18 -9.68
CA GLU A 21 -8.50 7.05 -10.82
C GLU A 21 -9.16 8.43 -10.75
N GLU A 22 -10.10 8.62 -9.83
CA GLU A 22 -10.84 9.86 -9.68
C GLU A 22 -10.17 10.84 -8.70
N ASP A 23 -10.42 12.12 -8.93
CA ASP A 23 -10.12 13.17 -7.97
C ASP A 23 -11.28 13.39 -7.00
N MET A 24 -10.97 13.88 -5.81
CA MET A 24 -11.98 14.32 -4.86
C MET A 24 -11.54 15.58 -4.12
N TYR A 25 -12.52 16.22 -3.50
CA TYR A 25 -12.33 17.34 -2.62
C TYR A 25 -12.32 16.90 -1.18
N ILE A 26 -11.30 17.33 -0.43
CA ILE A 26 -11.25 17.18 1.02
C ILE A 26 -11.08 18.54 1.68
N PRO A 27 -11.59 18.74 2.90
CA PRO A 27 -11.26 19.94 3.65
C PRO A 27 -9.78 19.95 4.02
N HIS A 28 -9.15 21.12 4.01
CA HIS A 28 -7.78 21.26 4.52
C HIS A 28 -7.71 20.92 6.02
N ALA A 29 -8.71 21.38 6.76
CA ALA A 29 -8.93 21.07 8.17
C ALA A 29 -10.44 21.15 8.49
N ILE A 30 -10.85 20.49 9.56
CA ILE A 30 -12.21 20.57 10.09
C ILE A 30 -12.18 21.25 11.46
N ASP A 31 -13.18 22.09 11.72
CA ASP A 31 -13.41 22.70 13.03
C ASP A 31 -14.38 21.83 13.83
N ILE A 32 -13.96 21.44 15.03
CA ILE A 32 -14.75 20.66 15.95
C ILE A 32 -14.78 21.39 17.28
N ASP A 33 -15.88 22.12 17.54
CA ASP A 33 -16.09 22.83 18.80
C ASP A 33 -14.97 23.84 19.12
N GLY A 34 -14.47 24.54 18.10
CA GLY A 34 -13.36 25.48 18.22
C GLY A 34 -11.98 24.82 18.21
N GLN A 35 -11.90 23.49 18.12
CA GLN A 35 -10.64 22.76 17.93
C GLN A 35 -10.41 22.47 16.45
N ILE A 36 -9.23 22.81 15.96
CA ILE A 36 -8.84 22.52 14.59
C ILE A 36 -8.30 21.10 14.50
N VAL A 37 -8.88 20.30 13.62
CA VAL A 37 -8.35 18.99 13.22
C VAL A 37 -7.83 19.09 11.80
N LYS A 38 -6.52 18.94 11.64
CA LYS A 38 -5.85 18.94 10.35
C LYS A 38 -6.14 17.66 9.60
N MET A 39 -6.68 17.81 8.40
CA MET A 39 -7.11 16.74 7.53
C MET A 39 -6.11 16.51 6.40
N TYR A 40 -5.80 17.56 5.65
CA TYR A 40 -4.85 17.50 4.55
C TYR A 40 -3.40 17.52 5.06
N ASP A 41 -2.57 16.72 4.43
CA ASP A 41 -1.12 16.75 4.55
C ASP A 41 -0.48 16.22 3.25
N THR A 42 0.77 16.59 3.01
CA THR A 42 1.53 16.24 1.80
C THR A 42 2.09 14.82 1.83
N VAL A 43 1.95 14.10 2.95
CA VAL A 43 2.49 12.74 3.13
C VAL A 43 1.48 11.70 2.63
N ASN A 44 0.21 11.92 2.97
CA ASN A 44 -0.92 11.02 2.70
C ASN A 44 -1.74 11.45 1.48
N HIS A 45 -1.65 12.72 1.06
CA HIS A 45 -2.44 13.24 -0.04
C HIS A 45 -1.58 13.78 -1.17
N VAL A 46 -1.97 13.44 -2.39
CA VAL A 46 -1.38 13.96 -3.63
C VAL A 46 -2.35 14.96 -4.24
N LEU A 47 -1.90 16.20 -4.43
CA LEU A 47 -2.70 17.22 -5.10
C LEU A 47 -3.01 16.77 -6.53
N SER A 48 -4.26 16.93 -6.94
CA SER A 48 -4.62 16.76 -8.34
C SER A 48 -4.23 18.01 -9.12
N PRO A 49 -3.69 17.88 -10.35
CA PRO A 49 -3.52 19.01 -11.25
C PRO A 49 -4.82 19.79 -11.35
N GLU A 50 -4.74 21.10 -11.15
CA GLU A 50 -5.84 21.97 -11.47
C GLU A 50 -5.88 22.09 -13.00
N GLU A 51 -7.03 21.80 -13.62
CA GLU A 51 -7.30 22.35 -14.94
C GLU A 51 -7.46 23.85 -14.72
N ASP A 52 -6.34 24.57 -14.73
CA ASP A 52 -6.37 26.01 -14.81
C ASP A 52 -7.24 26.34 -16.01
N ALA A 53 -8.34 27.04 -15.76
CA ALA A 53 -9.12 27.67 -16.79
C ALA A 53 -8.18 28.60 -17.55
N THR A 54 -7.61 28.07 -18.65
CA THR A 54 -6.80 28.75 -19.66
C THR A 54 -6.75 30.27 -19.49
N ASP A 55 -5.57 30.78 -19.15
CA ASP A 55 -5.26 32.20 -19.02
C ASP A 55 -5.16 32.90 -20.41
N SER A 56 -5.95 32.43 -21.39
CA SER A 56 -6.02 32.95 -22.75
C SER A 56 -7.40 33.52 -23.02
N GLY A 57 -7.63 34.75 -22.55
CA GLY A 57 -8.85 35.48 -22.88
C GLY A 57 -8.86 36.89 -22.31
N THR A 58 -8.22 37.82 -23.01
CA THR A 58 -8.42 39.26 -22.81
C THR A 58 -9.88 39.58 -23.14
N GLY A 59 -10.69 39.85 -22.12
CA GLY A 59 -12.03 40.42 -22.29
C GLY A 59 -13.19 39.48 -22.01
N SER A 60 -13.47 39.25 -20.73
CA SER A 60 -14.81 39.28 -20.16
C SER A 60 -14.69 39.03 -18.68
N MET A 61 -15.48 39.76 -17.90
CA MET A 61 -15.60 39.65 -16.45
C MET A 61 -16.10 38.24 -16.10
N LYS A 62 -15.19 37.26 -16.02
CA LYS A 62 -15.51 35.89 -15.64
C LYS A 62 -15.87 35.93 -14.15
N THR A 63 -17.17 35.85 -13.86
CA THR A 63 -17.70 35.31 -12.61
C THR A 63 -17.37 33.81 -12.51
N GLY A 64 -16.08 33.46 -12.63
CA GLY A 64 -15.60 32.16 -12.23
C GLY A 64 -15.75 32.11 -10.72
N SER A 65 -16.65 31.26 -10.22
CA SER A 65 -16.81 30.99 -8.80
C SER A 65 -15.43 30.87 -8.17
N LYS A 66 -15.02 31.84 -7.34
CA LYS A 66 -13.78 31.75 -6.58
C LYS A 66 -13.92 30.49 -5.72
N ARG A 67 -13.16 29.47 -6.10
CA ARG A 67 -13.17 28.18 -5.43
C ARG A 67 -12.79 28.38 -3.97
N ASP A 68 -13.53 27.73 -3.08
CA ASP A 68 -13.35 27.89 -1.63
C ASP A 68 -11.96 27.35 -1.22
N PRO A 69 -11.04 28.19 -0.73
CA PRO A 69 -9.67 27.78 -0.41
C PRO A 69 -9.58 26.79 0.75
N ARG A 70 -10.68 26.57 1.49
CA ARG A 70 -10.75 25.57 2.56
C ARG A 70 -10.81 24.14 2.01
N TRP A 71 -11.09 23.96 0.71
CA TRP A 71 -11.19 22.67 0.05
C TRP A 71 -10.02 22.42 -0.90
N VAL A 72 -9.36 21.29 -0.71
CA VAL A 72 -8.20 20.87 -1.47
C VAL A 72 -8.62 19.75 -2.42
N LYS A 73 -8.30 19.88 -3.72
CA LYS A 73 -8.54 18.83 -4.72
C LYS A 73 -7.34 17.89 -4.72
N ILE A 74 -7.61 16.63 -4.42
CA ILE A 74 -6.60 15.57 -4.33
C ILE A 74 -6.98 14.42 -5.25
N ARG A 75 -6.01 13.61 -5.63
CA ARG A 75 -6.32 12.24 -6.07
C ARG A 75 -6.89 11.48 -4.89
N ARG A 76 -7.86 10.57 -5.11
CA ARG A 76 -8.42 9.79 -4.00
C ARG A 76 -7.30 9.13 -3.17
N PRO A 77 -7.37 9.21 -1.83
CA PRO A 77 -6.24 8.87 -0.97
C PRO A 77 -5.97 7.37 -0.96
N PHE A 78 -4.68 7.00 -1.01
CA PHE A 78 -4.21 5.65 -0.78
C PHE A 78 -3.21 5.68 0.38
N VAL A 79 -3.70 5.46 1.60
CA VAL A 79 -2.89 5.52 2.82
C VAL A 79 -2.39 4.13 3.17
N VAL A 80 -1.09 4.00 3.45
CA VAL A 80 -0.46 2.73 3.82
C VAL A 80 0.20 2.86 5.18
N VAL A 81 -0.06 1.89 6.05
CA VAL A 81 0.57 1.77 7.37
C VAL A 81 1.09 0.34 7.56
N GLY A 82 2.28 0.21 8.11
CA GLY A 82 2.95 -1.06 8.38
C GLY A 82 2.96 -1.44 9.86
N GLY A 83 4.14 -1.84 10.35
CA GLY A 83 4.39 -2.27 11.73
C GLY A 83 4.32 -1.13 12.76
N GLU A 84 4.41 0.11 12.29
CA GLU A 84 4.35 1.36 13.07
C GLU A 84 2.94 1.77 13.49
N LEU A 85 1.90 1.04 13.05
CA LEU A 85 0.53 1.34 13.43
C LEU A 85 0.32 1.11 14.94
N THR A 86 -0.10 2.18 15.64
CA THR A 86 -0.46 2.15 17.05
C THR A 86 -1.96 2.45 17.23
N MET A 87 -2.53 2.08 18.39
CA MET A 87 -3.92 2.43 18.71
C MET A 87 -4.13 3.94 18.75
N ALA A 88 -3.14 4.69 19.25
CA ALA A 88 -3.19 6.15 19.31
C ALA A 88 -3.27 6.78 17.91
N GLY A 89 -2.65 6.18 16.90
CA GLY A 89 -2.75 6.63 15.51
C GLY A 89 -4.13 6.42 14.87
N LEU A 90 -5.05 5.73 15.56
CA LEU A 90 -6.45 5.57 15.15
C LEU A 90 -7.40 6.58 15.79
N ASP A 91 -6.90 7.40 16.72
CA ASP A 91 -7.67 8.45 17.37
C ASP A 91 -7.03 9.82 17.08
N LEU A 92 -7.70 10.90 17.49
CA LEU A 92 -7.21 12.26 17.30
C LEU A 92 -5.97 12.49 18.15
N VAL A 93 -4.86 12.86 17.50
CA VAL A 93 -3.58 13.15 18.19
C VAL A 93 -3.43 14.65 18.33
N PHE A 94 -3.43 15.16 19.57
CA PHE A 94 -3.26 16.59 19.83
C PHE A 94 -1.77 16.98 19.81
N ASP A 95 -1.43 18.00 19.05
CA ASP A 95 -0.12 18.64 19.08
C ASP A 95 -0.11 19.78 20.10
N ASP A 96 0.57 19.56 21.23
CA ASP A 96 0.66 20.54 22.32
C ASP A 96 1.47 21.80 21.97
N VAL A 97 2.29 21.78 20.93
CA VAL A 97 3.08 22.93 20.50
C VAL A 97 2.27 23.80 19.54
N ASN A 98 1.73 23.19 18.50
CA ASN A 98 1.00 23.90 17.45
C ASN A 98 -0.50 24.10 17.77
N LYS A 99 -1.01 23.45 18.82
CA LYS A 99 -2.38 23.57 19.34
C LYS A 99 -3.46 23.18 18.33
N PHE A 100 -3.24 22.11 17.59
CA PHE A 100 -4.24 21.50 16.72
C PHE A 100 -4.18 19.96 16.83
N TYR A 101 -5.22 19.28 16.36
CA TYR A 101 -5.24 17.82 16.25
C TYR A 101 -4.83 17.36 14.86
N GLU A 102 -4.08 16.28 14.77
CA GLU A 102 -3.91 15.52 13.54
C GLU A 102 -5.06 14.50 13.42
N ALA A 103 -5.70 14.46 12.24
CA ALA A 103 -6.68 13.44 11.93
C ALA A 103 -6.03 12.04 11.84
N PRO A 104 -6.70 10.98 12.31
CA PRO A 104 -6.17 9.63 12.23
C PRO A 104 -6.19 9.09 10.79
N PHE A 105 -5.39 8.06 10.52
CA PHE A 105 -5.13 7.56 9.16
C PHE A 105 -6.39 7.17 8.39
N GLN A 106 -7.35 6.50 9.04
CA GLN A 106 -8.60 6.09 8.39
C GLN A 106 -9.46 7.28 7.96
N VAL A 107 -9.35 8.41 8.66
CA VAL A 107 -10.09 9.64 8.35
C VAL A 107 -9.40 10.39 7.21
N LYS A 108 -8.07 10.38 7.17
CA LYS A 108 -7.29 10.88 6.01
C LYS A 108 -7.51 10.04 4.75
N ALA A 109 -7.71 8.72 4.92
CA ALA A 109 -7.98 7.79 3.82
C ALA A 109 -9.46 7.76 3.35
N ASN A 110 -10.32 8.62 3.90
CA ASN A 110 -11.75 8.60 3.62
C ASN A 110 -12.03 8.95 2.14
N GLY A 111 -12.96 8.23 1.52
CA GLY A 111 -13.19 8.25 0.07
C GLY A 111 -12.13 7.48 -0.73
N GLY A 112 -11.21 6.76 -0.08
CA GLY A 112 -10.14 6.03 -0.74
C GLY A 112 -9.85 4.67 -0.11
N VAL A 113 -8.57 4.29 -0.10
CA VAL A 113 -8.09 3.00 0.42
C VAL A 113 -7.19 3.22 1.61
N PHE A 114 -7.39 2.41 2.65
CA PHE A 114 -6.49 2.30 3.79
C PHE A 114 -5.91 0.90 3.89
N LEU A 115 -4.63 0.77 3.54
CA LEU A 115 -3.90 -0.49 3.54
C LEU A 115 -3.09 -0.63 4.85
N VAL A 116 -3.42 -1.66 5.62
CA VAL A 116 -2.62 -2.11 6.76
C VAL A 116 -1.77 -3.30 6.32
N ASP A 117 -0.47 -3.06 6.12
CA ASP A 117 0.49 -4.07 5.71
C ASP A 117 1.13 -4.79 6.90
N ASP A 118 1.64 -6.00 6.66
CA ASP A 118 2.18 -6.90 7.69
C ASP A 118 1.30 -7.04 8.96
N PHE A 119 -0.02 -7.07 8.75
CA PHE A 119 -1.01 -7.21 9.80
C PHE A 119 -0.79 -8.48 10.63
N GLY A 120 -0.71 -8.35 11.95
CA GLY A 120 -0.28 -9.41 12.87
C GLY A 120 1.15 -9.31 13.35
N ARG A 121 1.94 -8.35 12.84
CA ARG A 121 3.32 -8.08 13.29
C ARG A 121 3.49 -6.70 13.92
N GLN A 122 2.39 -5.97 14.11
CA GLN A 122 2.37 -4.70 14.83
C GLN A 122 2.62 -4.91 16.33
N GLN A 123 3.04 -3.84 17.01
CA GLN A 123 3.06 -3.81 18.48
C GLN A 123 1.66 -4.00 19.08
N VAL A 124 0.63 -3.52 18.39
CA VAL A 124 -0.77 -3.67 18.78
C VAL A 124 -1.29 -5.03 18.37
N ARG A 125 -2.09 -5.66 19.23
CA ARG A 125 -2.72 -6.95 18.90
C ARG A 125 -3.75 -6.72 17.78
N PRO A 126 -3.77 -7.57 16.72
CA PRO A 126 -4.77 -7.50 15.65
C PRO A 126 -6.20 -7.39 16.14
N ARG A 127 -6.53 -8.12 17.21
CA ARG A 127 -7.85 -8.10 17.84
C ARG A 127 -8.26 -6.71 18.30
N ASP A 128 -7.35 -5.91 18.84
CA ASP A 128 -7.66 -4.60 19.39
C ASP A 128 -7.96 -3.59 18.26
N LEU A 129 -7.16 -3.60 17.19
CA LEU A 129 -7.40 -2.81 15.98
C LEU A 129 -8.76 -3.16 15.36
N LEU A 130 -9.04 -4.45 15.26
CA LEU A 130 -10.28 -4.95 14.68
C LEU A 130 -11.50 -4.63 15.54
N ASN A 131 -11.40 -4.77 16.87
CA ASN A 131 -12.45 -4.35 17.81
C ASN A 131 -12.78 -2.86 17.67
N ARG A 132 -11.76 -2.01 17.50
CA ARG A 132 -11.93 -0.56 17.31
C ARG A 132 -12.71 -0.21 16.04
N TRP A 133 -12.67 -1.06 15.02
CA TRP A 133 -13.36 -0.85 13.75
C TRP A 133 -14.58 -1.74 13.51
N ILE A 134 -15.02 -2.57 14.48
CA ILE A 134 -16.27 -3.34 14.35
C ILE A 134 -17.42 -2.40 13.95
N VAL A 135 -17.65 -1.37 14.75
CA VAL A 135 -18.77 -0.44 14.55
C VAL A 135 -18.56 0.42 13.29
N PRO A 136 -17.38 1.03 13.04
CA PRO A 136 -17.12 1.77 11.80
C PRO A 136 -17.30 0.96 10.52
N LEU A 137 -16.87 -0.31 10.49
CA LEU A 137 -17.03 -1.18 9.32
C LEU A 137 -18.49 -1.58 9.08
N GLU A 138 -19.30 -1.69 10.13
CA GLU A 138 -20.72 -2.03 10.04
C GLU A 138 -21.60 -0.83 9.68
N ASN A 139 -21.41 0.30 10.37
CA ASN A 139 -22.30 1.46 10.30
C ASN A 139 -21.79 2.57 9.37
N ARG A 140 -20.58 2.45 8.83
CA ARG A 140 -19.93 3.49 8.00
C ARG A 140 -19.74 4.83 8.75
N ILE A 141 -19.65 4.79 10.08
CA ILE A 141 -19.44 5.96 10.94
C ILE A 141 -18.36 5.61 11.98
N ASP A 142 -17.33 6.44 12.06
CA ASP A 142 -16.30 6.38 13.10
C ASP A 142 -16.55 7.42 14.19
N TYR A 143 -16.18 7.07 15.41
CA TYR A 143 -16.36 7.87 16.61
C TYR A 143 -15.01 8.30 17.13
N LEU A 144 -14.69 9.58 17.02
CA LEU A 144 -13.45 10.15 17.56
C LEU A 144 -13.74 10.91 18.85
N THR A 145 -12.75 10.98 19.73
CA THR A 145 -12.86 11.67 21.01
C THR A 145 -11.78 12.74 21.11
N LEU A 146 -12.18 13.97 21.42
CA LEU A 146 -11.26 15.07 21.73
C LEU A 146 -10.66 14.89 23.14
N HIS A 147 -9.55 15.57 23.45
CA HIS A 147 -8.99 15.61 24.81
C HIS A 147 -9.97 16.17 25.84
N THR A 148 -10.97 16.95 25.40
CA THR A 148 -12.08 17.46 26.22
C THR A 148 -13.10 16.38 26.61
N GLY A 149 -12.98 15.16 26.07
CA GLY A 149 -13.92 14.05 26.24
C GLY A 149 -15.13 14.11 25.28
N ARG A 150 -15.25 15.17 24.48
CA ARG A 150 -16.32 15.30 23.49
C ARG A 150 -16.14 14.26 22.38
N LYS A 151 -17.22 13.56 22.07
CA LYS A 151 -17.28 12.58 20.97
C LYS A 151 -17.84 13.22 19.71
N VAL A 152 -17.29 12.83 18.57
CA VAL A 152 -17.74 13.26 17.25
C VAL A 152 -17.85 12.09 16.30
N GLU A 153 -18.86 12.18 15.45
CA GLU A 153 -19.10 11.24 14.37
C GLU A 153 -18.42 11.75 13.10
N VAL A 154 -17.64 10.89 12.46
CA VAL A 154 -17.04 11.15 11.15
C VAL A 154 -17.40 10.02 10.20
N PRO A 155 -17.61 10.30 8.90
CA PRO A 155 -17.87 9.24 7.93
C PRO A 155 -16.71 8.24 7.89
N PHE A 156 -17.02 6.96 7.77
CA PHE A 156 -16.05 5.88 7.55
C PHE A 156 -16.30 5.26 6.17
N ASP A 157 -16.07 6.06 5.13
CA ASP A 157 -16.19 5.66 3.72
C ASP A 157 -14.82 5.32 3.14
N VAL A 158 -14.15 4.36 3.77
CA VAL A 158 -12.82 3.90 3.39
C VAL A 158 -12.84 2.41 3.08
N LEU A 159 -12.14 2.00 2.02
CA LEU A 159 -11.86 0.60 1.76
C LEU A 159 -10.65 0.17 2.59
N VAL A 160 -10.90 -0.53 3.70
CA VAL A 160 -9.84 -1.08 4.55
C VAL A 160 -9.33 -2.39 3.96
N VAL A 161 -8.02 -2.49 3.73
CA VAL A 161 -7.36 -3.67 3.19
C VAL A 161 -6.29 -4.14 4.19
N PHE A 162 -6.34 -5.42 4.56
CA PHE A 162 -5.34 -6.04 5.43
C PHE A 162 -4.44 -6.99 4.62
N SER A 163 -3.13 -6.75 4.66
CA SER A 163 -2.11 -7.66 4.11
C SER A 163 -1.39 -8.35 5.26
N THR A 164 -1.25 -9.67 5.20
CA THR A 164 -0.64 -10.46 6.27
C THR A 164 0.02 -11.74 5.73
N ASN A 165 1.07 -12.17 6.42
CA ASN A 165 1.71 -13.48 6.22
C ASN A 165 1.05 -14.60 7.05
N LEU A 166 0.19 -14.25 8.01
CA LEU A 166 -0.48 -15.21 8.88
C LEU A 166 -1.82 -15.65 8.27
N PRO A 167 -2.23 -16.91 8.47
CA PRO A 167 -3.59 -17.35 8.20
C PRO A 167 -4.63 -16.49 8.96
N PRO A 168 -5.77 -16.13 8.35
CA PRO A 168 -6.78 -15.29 9.01
C PRO A 168 -7.28 -15.83 10.35
N ARG A 169 -7.36 -17.16 10.49
CA ARG A 169 -7.75 -17.86 11.73
C ARG A 169 -6.78 -17.63 12.91
N ASP A 170 -5.53 -17.29 12.62
CA ASP A 170 -4.50 -17.07 13.64
C ASP A 170 -4.49 -15.59 14.09
N LEU A 171 -5.22 -14.72 13.39
CA LEU A 171 -5.32 -13.30 13.72
C LEU A 171 -6.48 -12.99 14.67
N VAL A 172 -7.66 -13.59 14.43
CA VAL A 172 -8.91 -13.31 15.16
C VAL A 172 -9.89 -14.48 15.13
N ASP A 173 -10.93 -14.38 15.96
CA ASP A 173 -12.01 -15.36 16.05
C ASP A 173 -12.95 -15.38 14.83
N GLU A 174 -13.76 -16.43 14.75
CA GLU A 174 -14.70 -16.65 13.65
C GLU A 174 -15.76 -15.54 13.55
N ALA A 175 -16.20 -15.00 14.70
CA ALA A 175 -17.18 -13.93 14.75
C ALA A 175 -16.68 -12.67 14.03
N PHE A 176 -15.40 -12.34 14.19
CA PHE A 176 -14.78 -11.24 13.45
C PHE A 176 -14.55 -11.58 11.98
N LEU A 177 -14.08 -12.79 11.67
CA LEU A 177 -13.87 -13.22 10.28
C LEU A 177 -15.14 -13.15 9.44
N ARG A 178 -16.34 -13.29 10.03
CA ARG A 178 -17.63 -13.09 9.33
C ARG A 178 -17.84 -11.65 8.82
N ARG A 179 -17.22 -10.66 9.45
CA ARG A 179 -17.31 -9.24 9.07
C ARG A 179 -16.35 -8.87 7.94
N LEU A 180 -15.23 -9.59 7.82
CA LEU A 180 -14.31 -9.48 6.70
C LEU A 180 -14.85 -10.27 5.50
N ARG A 181 -15.63 -9.61 4.62
CA ARG A 181 -16.29 -10.28 3.49
C ARG A 181 -15.31 -11.01 2.57
N HIS A 182 -14.22 -10.36 2.19
CA HIS A 182 -13.26 -10.90 1.22
C HIS A 182 -11.99 -11.38 1.92
N LYS A 183 -11.59 -12.61 1.61
CA LYS A 183 -10.37 -13.23 2.12
C LYS A 183 -9.67 -13.86 0.92
N ILE A 184 -8.66 -13.17 0.40
CA ILE A 184 -7.93 -13.61 -0.80
C ILE A 184 -6.60 -14.20 -0.36
N GLU A 185 -6.41 -15.48 -0.70
CA GLU A 185 -5.13 -16.15 -0.55
C GLU A 185 -4.23 -15.84 -1.74
N ILE A 186 -3.01 -15.42 -1.45
CA ILE A 186 -1.99 -15.13 -2.44
C ILE A 186 -0.89 -16.17 -2.22
N GLY A 187 -1.01 -17.26 -2.98
CA GLY A 187 -0.07 -18.38 -2.97
C GLY A 187 1.16 -18.15 -3.84
N ASP A 188 1.93 -19.22 -4.00
CA ASP A 188 3.11 -19.24 -4.86
C ASP A 188 2.69 -19.17 -6.34
N PRO A 189 3.43 -18.44 -7.20
CA PRO A 189 3.11 -18.37 -8.60
C PRO A 189 3.25 -19.74 -9.27
N SER A 190 2.39 -20.00 -10.26
CA SER A 190 2.61 -21.11 -11.19
C SER A 190 3.87 -20.85 -12.03
N TYR A 191 4.44 -21.89 -12.65
CA TYR A 191 5.59 -21.73 -13.55
C TYR A 191 5.29 -20.75 -14.71
N GLU A 192 4.06 -20.75 -15.23
CA GLU A 192 3.66 -19.82 -16.28
C GLU A 192 3.63 -18.37 -15.78
N SER A 193 3.02 -18.12 -14.62
CA SER A 193 3.02 -16.79 -13.99
C SER A 193 4.43 -16.35 -13.61
N TYR A 194 5.25 -17.26 -13.09
CA TYR A 194 6.64 -16.99 -12.75
C TYR A 194 7.46 -16.56 -13.97
N ARG A 195 7.30 -17.25 -15.10
CA ARG A 195 7.92 -16.88 -16.38
C ARG A 195 7.49 -15.48 -16.84
N LYS A 196 6.19 -15.17 -16.78
CA LYS A 196 5.66 -13.84 -17.13
C LYS A 196 6.26 -12.75 -16.24
N ILE A 197 6.29 -12.99 -14.92
CA ILE A 197 6.90 -12.05 -13.96
C ILE A 197 8.38 -11.86 -14.28
N PHE A 198 9.14 -12.93 -14.52
CA PHE A 198 10.56 -12.84 -14.82
C PHE A 198 10.83 -12.05 -16.09
N LYS A 199 10.05 -12.29 -17.15
CA LYS A 199 10.19 -11.54 -18.40
C LYS A 199 9.93 -10.04 -18.19
N LEU A 200 8.83 -9.68 -17.52
CA LEU A 200 8.50 -8.28 -17.24
C LEU A 200 9.58 -7.58 -16.41
N VAL A 201 10.10 -8.27 -15.39
CA VAL A 201 11.14 -7.74 -14.52
C VAL A 201 12.47 -7.58 -15.26
N ALA A 202 12.85 -8.55 -16.08
CA ALA A 202 14.08 -8.48 -16.87
C ALA A 202 14.03 -7.32 -17.86
N GLU A 203 12.88 -7.15 -18.55
CA GLU A 203 12.64 -6.04 -19.47
C GLU A 203 12.70 -4.68 -18.77
N ASP A 204 12.00 -4.51 -17.64
CA ASP A 204 12.02 -3.29 -16.81
C ASP A 204 13.45 -2.92 -16.35
N LYS A 205 14.28 -3.93 -16.11
CA LYS A 205 15.67 -3.77 -15.64
C LYS A 205 16.71 -3.74 -16.76
N GLY A 206 16.30 -3.86 -18.02
CA GLY A 206 17.22 -3.88 -19.16
C GLY A 206 18.15 -5.10 -19.21
N ILE A 207 17.72 -6.24 -18.67
CA ILE A 207 18.45 -7.52 -18.74
C ILE A 207 17.96 -8.31 -19.96
N ASP A 208 18.87 -8.85 -20.76
CA ASP A 208 18.48 -9.69 -21.89
C ASP A 208 17.86 -11.03 -21.41
N TYR A 209 16.55 -11.17 -21.64
CA TYR A 209 15.76 -12.30 -21.18
C TYR A 209 15.96 -13.52 -22.08
N SER A 210 16.26 -14.68 -21.47
CA SER A 210 16.42 -15.95 -22.18
C SER A 210 15.53 -17.03 -21.59
N ASP A 211 14.64 -17.60 -22.41
CA ASP A 211 13.83 -18.77 -22.01
C ASP A 211 14.69 -19.98 -21.65
N LYS A 212 15.84 -20.15 -22.32
CA LYS A 212 16.80 -21.20 -21.98
C LYS A 212 17.46 -20.93 -20.63
N GLY A 213 17.82 -19.67 -20.36
CA GLY A 213 18.35 -19.23 -19.06
C GLY A 213 17.36 -19.46 -17.93
N LEU A 214 16.09 -19.08 -18.13
CA LEU A 214 15.03 -19.34 -17.14
C LEU A 214 14.80 -20.83 -16.92
N ALA A 215 14.76 -21.65 -17.98
CA ALA A 215 14.60 -23.09 -17.85
C ALA A 215 15.76 -23.72 -17.04
N TYR A 216 16.99 -23.27 -17.29
CA TYR A 216 18.16 -23.64 -16.51
C TYR A 216 18.00 -23.26 -15.03
N MET A 217 17.64 -22.00 -14.75
CA MET A 217 17.42 -21.49 -13.40
C MET A 217 16.37 -22.31 -12.65
N LEU A 218 15.22 -22.59 -13.27
CA LEU A 218 14.16 -23.41 -12.70
C LEU A 218 14.64 -24.83 -12.39
N GLN A 219 15.41 -25.45 -13.28
CA GLN A 219 15.88 -26.82 -13.09
C GLN A 219 16.91 -26.92 -11.96
N GLU A 220 17.97 -26.10 -12.01
CA GLU A 220 19.11 -26.22 -11.09
C GLU A 220 18.87 -25.58 -9.72
N TRP A 221 18.18 -24.44 -9.69
CA TRP A 221 18.03 -23.65 -8.47
C TRP A 221 16.70 -23.88 -7.76
N TYR A 222 15.67 -24.35 -8.47
CA TYR A 222 14.36 -24.62 -7.87
C TYR A 222 14.05 -26.10 -7.74
N ILE A 223 13.97 -26.83 -8.86
CA ILE A 223 13.50 -28.22 -8.87
C ILE A 223 14.46 -29.14 -8.12
N LYS A 224 15.77 -29.13 -8.47
CA LYS A 224 16.77 -29.98 -7.82
C LYS A 224 16.94 -29.69 -6.32
N ARG A 225 16.79 -28.44 -5.93
CA ARG A 225 16.94 -27.99 -4.53
C ARG A 225 15.61 -27.94 -3.76
N ASN A 226 14.51 -28.41 -4.36
CA ASN A 226 13.16 -28.43 -3.78
C ASN A 226 12.72 -27.05 -3.21
N ARG A 227 13.03 -25.97 -3.93
CA ARG A 227 12.68 -24.60 -3.51
C ARG A 227 11.33 -24.19 -4.08
N LYS A 228 10.53 -23.52 -3.24
CA LYS A 228 9.25 -22.92 -3.66
C LYS A 228 9.50 -21.66 -4.48
N LEU A 229 8.69 -21.46 -5.53
CA LEU A 229 8.68 -20.22 -6.28
C LEU A 229 8.08 -19.09 -5.43
N ARG A 230 8.66 -17.89 -5.48
CA ARG A 230 8.05 -16.67 -4.95
C ARG A 230 8.00 -15.60 -6.03
N ALA A 231 6.95 -14.80 -6.05
CA ALA A 231 6.81 -13.72 -7.04
C ALA A 231 7.91 -12.64 -6.91
N SER A 232 8.59 -12.53 -5.76
CA SER A 232 9.70 -11.61 -5.53
C SER A 232 11.02 -12.10 -6.11
N HIS A 233 11.22 -13.41 -6.23
CA HIS A 233 12.52 -13.96 -6.63
C HIS A 233 13.01 -13.41 -7.98
N PRO A 234 12.19 -13.26 -9.04
CA PRO A 234 12.67 -12.71 -10.30
C PRO A 234 13.29 -11.32 -10.14
N ARG A 235 12.65 -10.44 -9.35
CA ARG A 235 13.16 -9.11 -9.04
C ARG A 235 14.51 -9.21 -8.35
N ASP A 236 14.57 -9.99 -7.27
CA ASP A 236 15.75 -10.07 -6.43
C ASP A 236 16.93 -10.75 -7.17
N ILE A 237 16.67 -11.78 -7.99
CA ILE A 237 17.67 -12.42 -8.86
C ILE A 237 18.17 -11.43 -9.92
N CYS A 238 17.28 -10.67 -10.56
CA CYS A 238 17.67 -9.65 -11.53
C CYS A 238 18.49 -8.53 -10.88
N ASP A 239 18.21 -8.14 -9.63
CA ASP A 239 19.05 -7.20 -8.89
C ASP A 239 20.47 -7.75 -8.70
N GLN A 240 20.60 -9.02 -8.33
CA GLN A 240 21.90 -9.66 -8.21
C GLN A 240 22.65 -9.73 -9.55
N ILE A 241 21.95 -10.05 -10.66
CA ILE A 241 22.56 -10.03 -12.00
C ILE A 241 23.11 -8.64 -12.32
N LEU A 242 22.34 -7.57 -12.07
CA LEU A 242 22.79 -6.20 -12.32
C LEU A 242 24.01 -5.83 -11.47
N ASP A 243 24.00 -6.15 -10.18
CA ASP A 243 25.10 -5.83 -9.26
C ASP A 243 26.38 -6.57 -9.67
N ILE A 244 26.29 -7.85 -9.99
CA ILE A 244 27.43 -8.66 -10.46
C ILE A 244 27.94 -8.16 -11.81
N SER A 245 27.05 -7.87 -12.76
CA SER A 245 27.42 -7.40 -14.10
C SER A 245 28.14 -6.05 -14.02
N ARG A 246 27.64 -5.13 -13.19
CA ARG A 246 28.32 -3.85 -12.92
C ARG A 246 29.69 -4.04 -12.29
N TYR A 247 29.81 -4.93 -11.31
CA TYR A 247 31.09 -5.20 -10.65
C TYR A 247 32.13 -5.80 -11.60
N LEU A 248 31.71 -6.71 -12.49
CA LEU A 248 32.58 -7.39 -13.45
C LEU A 248 32.74 -6.63 -14.78
N ASN A 249 32.06 -5.49 -14.93
CA ASN A 249 32.01 -4.71 -16.18
C ASN A 249 31.55 -5.56 -17.39
N LEU A 250 30.45 -6.30 -17.19
CA LEU A 250 29.79 -7.13 -18.20
C LEU A 250 28.41 -6.57 -18.52
N GLU A 251 27.88 -6.92 -19.69
CA GLU A 251 26.49 -6.64 -20.06
C GLU A 251 25.52 -7.53 -19.26
N PRO A 252 24.41 -6.99 -18.71
CA PRO A 252 23.44 -7.79 -17.98
C PRO A 252 22.63 -8.73 -18.89
N GLU A 253 22.83 -10.04 -18.74
CA GLU A 253 22.11 -11.07 -19.48
C GLU A 253 21.74 -12.27 -18.61
N MET A 254 20.73 -13.05 -19.02
CA MET A 254 20.38 -14.32 -18.40
C MET A 254 21.31 -15.47 -18.84
N SER A 255 22.63 -15.28 -18.73
CA SER A 255 23.61 -16.34 -18.99
C SER A 255 23.75 -17.29 -17.81
N LYS A 256 24.23 -18.51 -18.07
CA LYS A 256 24.39 -19.54 -17.03
C LYS A 256 25.28 -19.06 -15.87
N ASP A 257 26.42 -18.45 -16.18
CA ASP A 257 27.39 -17.98 -15.17
C ASP A 257 26.79 -16.87 -14.29
N LEU A 258 26.12 -15.88 -14.90
CA LEU A 258 25.49 -14.80 -14.13
C LEU A 258 24.31 -15.30 -13.29
N LEU A 259 23.50 -16.23 -13.84
CA LEU A 259 22.40 -16.85 -13.09
C LEU A 259 22.89 -17.65 -11.89
N ASP A 260 23.96 -18.45 -12.05
CA ASP A 260 24.54 -19.22 -10.95
C ASP A 260 25.08 -18.28 -9.86
N ARG A 261 25.86 -17.26 -10.22
CA ARG A 261 26.39 -16.28 -9.26
C ARG A 261 25.28 -15.52 -8.53
N ALA A 262 24.28 -15.06 -9.27
CA ALA A 262 23.15 -14.34 -8.71
C ALA A 262 22.34 -15.22 -7.74
N ALA A 263 22.14 -16.48 -8.12
CA ALA A 263 21.42 -17.43 -7.30
C ALA A 263 22.22 -17.86 -6.06
N GLU A 264 23.53 -18.06 -6.16
CA GLU A 264 24.42 -18.33 -5.02
C GLU A 264 24.41 -17.18 -4.01
N ALA A 265 24.49 -15.94 -4.50
CA ALA A 265 24.46 -14.75 -3.67
C ALA A 265 23.12 -14.57 -2.94
N TYR A 266 22.00 -14.83 -3.63
CA TYR A 266 20.67 -14.65 -3.06
C TYR A 266 20.21 -15.80 -2.17
N PHE A 267 20.40 -17.04 -2.61
CA PHE A 267 19.89 -18.24 -1.96
C PHE A 267 20.85 -18.81 -0.93
N VAL A 268 21.36 -17.95 -0.04
CA VAL A 268 22.24 -18.32 1.07
C VAL A 268 21.66 -19.52 1.83
N GLU A 269 22.46 -20.57 1.96
CA GLU A 269 22.11 -21.70 2.83
C GLU A 269 22.27 -21.24 4.28
N LEU A 270 21.16 -21.20 5.01
CA LEU A 270 21.11 -20.98 6.47
C LEU A 270 21.39 -22.29 7.22
#